data_AF-A0A964HIU4-F1
#
_entry.id   AF-A0A964HIU4-F1
#
_cell.length_a   1.000
_cell.length_b   1.000
_cell.length_c   1.000
_cell.angle_alpha   90.00
_cell.angle_beta   90.00
_cell.angle_gamma   90.00
#
_symmetry.space_group_name_H-M   'P 1'
#
loop_
_entity.id
_entity.type
_entity.pdbx_description
1 polymer ?
#
loop_
_entity_poly.entity_id
_entity_poly.type
_entity_poly.pdbx_seq_one_letter_code
_entity_poly.pdbx_strand_id
1 'polypeptide(L)' 'VYTDSEYLQRGITEWLPGWKAKNWKRKGGKLANIDLWQALDALLARRQVSWHWVRGHAGTPENRRADALARRAIPR' A
#
# COMPACT_ATOMS: atom_id res chain seq x y z
N VAL A 1 -5.15 9.51 -3.63
CA VAL A 1 -4.72 8.20 -4.17
C VAL A 1 -5.85 7.22 -4.03
N TYR A 2 -6.26 6.60 -5.14
CA TYR A 2 -7.30 5.57 -5.16
C TYR A 2 -6.64 4.19 -5.28
N THR A 3 -7.13 3.22 -4.51
CA THR A 3 -6.62 1.84 -4.56
C THR A 3 -7.71 0.87 -4.15
N ASP A 4 -7.74 -0.30 -4.79
CA ASP A 4 -8.56 -1.45 -4.38
C ASP A 4 -7.79 -2.47 -3.54
N SER A 5 -6.51 -2.20 -3.27
CA SER A 5 -5.67 -3.08 -2.46
C SER A 5 -6.07 -2.99 -0.99
N GLU A 6 -6.74 -4.04 -0.51
CA GLU A 6 -7.02 -4.21 0.91
C GLU A 6 -5.73 -4.28 1.73
N TYR A 7 -4.67 -4.90 1.19
CA TYR A 7 -3.36 -4.94 1.84
C TYR A 7 -2.80 -3.54 2.08
N LEU A 8 -2.87 -2.66 1.07
CA LEU A 8 -2.39 -1.29 1.19
C LEU A 8 -3.28 -0.47 2.14
N GLN A 9 -4.60 -0.62 2.03
CA GLN A 9 -5.56 0.03 2.91
C GLN A 9 -5.27 -0.30 4.38
N ARG A 10 -5.30 -1.59 4.74
CA ARG A 10 -5.06 -2.06 6.10
C ARG A 10 -3.64 -1.75 6.56
N GLY A 11 -2.66 -1.84 5.66
CA GLY A 11 -1.29 -1.50 5.99
C GLY A 11 -1.14 -0.04 6.38
N ILE A 12 -1.76 0.90 5.68
CA ILE A 12 -1.69 2.33 6.00
C ILE A 12 -2.50 2.67 7.27
N THR A 13 -3.70 2.11 7.42
CA THR A 13 -4.62 2.49 8.50
C THR A 13 -4.38 1.76 9.81
N GLU A 14 -4.02 0.46 9.77
CA GLU A 14 -3.91 -0.39 10.95
C GLU A 14 -2.46 -0.67 11.33
N TRP A 15 -1.59 -0.99 10.36
CA TRP A 15 -0.29 -1.61 10.68
C TRP A 15 0.86 -0.62 10.72
N LEU A 16 0.94 0.31 9.77
CA LEU A 16 2.03 1.25 9.58
C LEU A 16 2.31 2.08 10.84
N PRO A 17 1.30 2.66 11.54
CA PRO A 17 1.56 3.38 12.79
C PRO A 17 2.21 2.50 13.86
N GLY A 18 1.73 1.25 13.99
CA GLY A 18 2.26 0.28 14.94
C GLY A 18 3.67 -0.20 14.60
N TRP A 19 3.97 -0.39 13.31
CA TRP A 19 5.31 -0.75 12.86
C TRP A 19 6.30 0.38 13.11
N LYS A 20 5.93 1.64 12.82
CA LYS A 20 6.76 2.81 13.13
C LYS A 20 7.05 2.94 14.61
N ALA A 21 6.03 2.79 15.46
CA ALA A 21 6.19 2.85 16.92
C ALA A 21 7.13 1.76 17.46
N LYS A 22 7.19 0.60 16.81
CA LYS A 22 8.08 -0.51 17.16
C LYS A 22 9.41 -0.49 16.39
N ASN A 23 9.74 0.64 15.76
CA ASN A 23 10.94 0.79 14.93
C ASN A 23 11.12 -0.35 13.91
N TRP A 24 10.01 -0.74 13.27
CA TRP A 24 9.91 -1.78 12.26
C TRP A 24 10.30 -3.20 12.72
N LYS A 25 10.27 -3.46 14.03
CA LYS A 25 10.57 -4.77 14.62
C LYS A 25 9.29 -5.48 15.05
N ARG A 26 9.19 -6.78 14.82
CA ARG A 26 8.18 -7.66 15.42
C ARG A 26 8.85 -8.87 16.08
N LYS A 27 8.20 -9.44 17.10
CA LYS A 27 8.70 -10.61 17.84
C LYS A 27 8.92 -11.84 16.95
N GLY A 28 8.17 -11.97 15.87
CA GLY A 28 8.24 -13.11 14.93
C GLY A 28 9.19 -12.94 13.74
N GLY A 29 10.18 -12.04 13.80
CA GLY A 29 11.16 -11.84 12.74
C GLY A 29 10.85 -10.72 11.76
N LYS A 30 11.40 -10.76 10.54
CA LYS A 30 11.31 -9.66 9.55
C LYS A 30 9.86 -9.42 9.12
N LEU A 31 9.44 -8.15 9.05
CA LEU A 31 8.14 -7.77 8.46
C LEU A 31 8.16 -8.02 6.95
N ALA A 32 7.04 -8.50 6.40
CA ALA A 32 6.91 -8.68 4.95
C ALA A 32 7.00 -7.32 4.24
N ASN A 33 7.75 -7.26 3.14
CA ASN A 33 7.89 -6.07 2.29
C ASN A 33 8.32 -4.80 3.04
N ILE A 34 9.10 -4.95 4.13
CA ILE A 34 9.54 -3.86 5.00
C ILE A 34 10.24 -2.73 4.23
N ASP A 35 11.02 -3.09 3.22
CA ASP A 35 11.74 -2.17 2.34
C ASP A 35 10.76 -1.27 1.55
N LEU A 36 9.70 -1.85 0.98
CA LEU A 36 8.66 -1.09 0.28
C LEU A 36 7.87 -0.19 1.23
N TRP A 37 7.54 -0.68 2.43
CA TRP A 37 6.83 0.11 3.43
C TRP A 37 7.65 1.27 3.98
N GLN A 38 8.95 1.08 4.20
CA GLN A 38 9.85 2.16 4.62
C GLN A 38 10.00 3.22 3.53
N ALA A 39 10.12 2.81 2.26
CA ALA A 39 10.14 3.74 1.13
C ALA A 39 8.83 4.54 1.03
N LEU A 40 7.69 3.87 1.21
CA LEU A 40 6.38 4.52 1.22
C LEU A 40 6.25 5.52 2.38
N ASP A 41 6.67 5.14 3.59
CA ASP A 41 6.62 6.02 4.76
C ASP A 41 7.46 7.28 4.58
N ALA A 42 8.65 7.15 3.99
CA ALA A 42 9.51 8.30 3.67
C ALA A 42 8.84 9.27 2.67
N LEU A 43 8.06 8.76 1.72
CA LEU A 43 7.28 9.60 0.79
C LEU A 43 6.07 10.24 1.48
N LEU A 44 5.38 9.50 2.34
CA LEU A 44 4.23 9.99 3.11
C LEU A 44 4.63 11.08 4.12
N ALA A 45 5.82 11.02 4.69
CA ALA A 45 6.33 12.07 5.57
C ALA A 45 6.53 13.42 4.84
N ARG A 46 6.72 13.39 3.51
CA ARG A 46 7.01 14.57 2.69
C ARG A 46 5.81 15.07 1.90
N ARG A 47 4.71 14.32 1.84
CA ARG A 47 3.56 14.59 0.97
C ARG A 47 2.27 14.39 1.75
N GLN A 48 1.36 15.35 1.64
CA GLN A 48 0.01 15.16 2.13
C GLN A 48 -0.77 14.31 1.12
N VAL A 49 -1.12 13.08 1.51
CA VAL A 49 -1.79 12.12 0.64
C VAL A 49 -3.15 11.74 1.24
N SER A 50 -4.23 12.05 0.52
CA SER A 50 -5.56 11.55 0.84
C SER A 50 -5.76 10.18 0.21
N TRP A 51 -6.11 9.19 1.02
CA TRP A 51 -6.30 7.81 0.60
C TRP A 51 -7.78 7.50 0.43
N HIS A 52 -8.13 6.90 -0.71
CA HIS A 52 -9.49 6.51 -1.04
C HIS A 52 -9.49 5.04 -1.40
N TRP A 53 -10.03 4.21 -0.52
CA TRP A 53 -10.21 2.80 -0.83
C TRP A 53 -11.47 2.61 -1.68
N VAL A 54 -11.34 1.84 -2.75
CA VAL A 54 -12.46 1.44 -3.61
C VAL A 54 -12.61 -0.07 -3.58
N ARG A 55 -13.85 -0.57 -3.62
CA ARG A 55 -14.10 -2.01 -3.61
C ARG A 55 -13.60 -2.64 -4.92
N GLY A 56 -12.81 -3.71 -4.81
CA GLY A 56 -12.38 -4.52 -5.95
C GLY A 56 -13.58 -5.00 -6.77
N HIS A 57 -13.48 -4.91 -8.11
CA HIS A 57 -14.54 -5.19 -9.10
C HIS A 57 -15.68 -4.17 -9.25
N ALA A 58 -15.79 -3.18 -8.36
CA ALA A 58 -16.58 -1.96 -8.59
C ALA A 58 -15.69 -0.78 -9.03
N GLY A 59 -14.50 -1.09 -9.57
CA GLY A 59 -13.46 -0.13 -9.87
C GLY A 59 -13.92 0.92 -10.87
N THR A 60 -13.66 2.19 -10.53
CA THR A 60 -13.80 3.31 -11.46
C THR A 60 -12.98 3.04 -12.73
N PRO A 61 -13.30 3.68 -13.87
CA PRO A 61 -12.56 3.49 -15.13
C PRO A 61 -11.03 3.58 -14.97
N GLU A 62 -10.56 4.45 -14.07
CA GLU A 62 -9.14 4.67 -13.78
C GLU A 62 -8.51 3.47 -13.07
N ASN A 63 -9.21 2.87 -12.09
CA ASN A 63 -8.72 1.69 -11.38
C ASN A 63 -8.62 0.49 -12.33
N ARG A 64 -9.61 0.32 -13.22
CA ARG A 64 -9.56 -0.73 -14.26
C ARG A 64 -8.39 -0.52 -15.22
N ARG A 65 -8.09 0.73 -15.60
CA ARG A 65 -6.93 1.06 -16.43
C ARG A 65 -5.62 0.74 -15.70
N ALA A 66 -5.52 1.03 -14.41
CA ALA A 66 -4.36 0.69 -13.59
C ALA A 66 -4.14 -0.83 -13.51
N ASP A 67 -5.19 -1.61 -13.25
CA ASP A 67 -5.13 -3.09 -13.24
C ASP A 67 -4.67 -3.65 -14.59
N ALA A 68 -5.23 -3.15 -15.70
CA ALA A 68 -4.82 -3.59 -17.04
C ALA A 68 -3.34 -3.29 -17.34
N LEU A 69 -2.83 -2.14 -16.92
CA LEU A 69 -1.42 -1.78 -17.07
C LEU A 69 -0.52 -2.67 -16.19
N ALA A 70 -0.92 -2.90 -14.94
CA ALA A 70 -0.20 -3.79 -14.03
C ALA A 70 -0.10 -5.21 -14.58
N ARG A 71 -1.22 -5.77 -15.07
CA ARG A 71 -1.25 -7.11 -15.70
C ARG A 71 -0.37 -7.20 -16.94
N ARG A 72 -0.33 -6.16 -17.78
CA ARG A 72 0.54 -6.11 -18.96
C ARG A 72 2.02 -6.05 -18.62
N ALA A 73 2.37 -5.53 -17.44
CA ALA A 73 3.74 -5.41 -16.98
C ALA A 73 4.26 -6.69 -16.30
N ILE A 74 3.41 -7.69 -16.03
CA ILE A 74 3.83 -8.98 -15.50
C ILE A 74 4.70 -9.67 -16.56
N PRO A 75 5.99 -9.93 -16.28
CA PRO A 75 6.86 -10.66 -17.21
C PRO A 75 6.28 -12.04 -17.50
N ARG A 76 6.42 -12.50 -18.74
CA ARG A 76 6.05 -13.86 -19.14
C ARG A 76 7.01 -14.89 -18.57
#